data_AF-A0A146GCT8-F1
#
_entry.id   AF-A0A146GCT8-F1
#
_cell.length_a   1.000
_cell.length_b   1.000
_cell.length_c   1.000
_cell.angle_alpha   90.00
_cell.angle_beta   90.00
_cell.angle_gamma   90.00
#
_symmetry.space_group_name_H-M   'P 1'
#
loop_
_entity.id
_entity.type
_entity.pdbx_description
1 polymer ?
#
loop_
_entity_poly.entity_id
_entity_poly.type
_entity_poly.pdbx_seq_one_letter_code
_entity_poly.pdbx_strand_id
1 'polypeptide(L)'
;RLTLADALGYAVKYFKPKALIDIATLTGACSVALGGEAMAMMGNDDALMDRIREASEETFERVWQMPLYDEYKEYLKSDTADLKNSGGRKGSLVAAGVFPKEFVGSTPWV
;
A
#
# COMPACT_ATOMS: atom_id res chain seq x y z
N ARG A 1 3.55 -3.84 8.14
CA ARG A 1 2.19 -3.26 8.21
C ARG A 1 1.80 -2.77 9.60
N LEU A 2 1.98 -3.52 10.70
CA LEU A 2 1.58 -3.04 12.04
C LEU A 2 2.38 -1.81 12.48
N THR A 3 3.71 -1.89 12.49
CA THR A 3 4.58 -0.75 12.78
C THR A 3 4.41 0.40 11.77
N LEU A 4 4.19 0.05 10.51
CA LEU A 4 3.96 1.01 9.43
C LEU A 4 2.65 1.80 9.64
N ALA A 5 1.57 1.14 10.08
CA ALA A 5 0.29 1.79 10.36
C ALA A 5 0.43 2.88 11.42
N ASP A 6 1.16 2.62 12.51
CA ASP A 6 1.44 3.63 13.53
C ASP A 6 2.28 4.79 12.97
N ALA A 7 3.30 4.49 12.15
CA ALA A 7 4.13 5.51 11.52
C ALA A 7 3.35 6.39 10.54
N LEU A 8 2.48 5.79 9.72
CA LEU A 8 1.61 6.51 8.78
C LEU A 8 0.61 7.40 9.53
N GLY A 9 -0.09 6.85 10.52
CA GLY A 9 -1.04 7.60 11.34
C GLY A 9 -0.37 8.74 12.11
N TYR A 10 0.85 8.51 12.63
CA TYR A 10 1.67 9.56 13.24
C TYR A 10 2.01 10.65 12.22
N ALA A 11 2.48 10.27 11.03
CA ALA A 11 2.88 11.23 10.00
C ALA A 11 1.71 12.10 9.54
N VAL A 12 0.55 11.50 9.30
CA VAL A 12 -0.69 12.22 8.96
C VAL A 12 -1.08 13.18 10.07
N LYS A 13 -1.08 12.72 11.33
CA LYS A 13 -1.51 13.51 12.48
C LYS A 13 -0.63 14.73 12.73
N TYR A 14 0.70 14.59 12.64
CA TYR A 14 1.62 15.62 13.10
C TYR A 14 2.25 16.45 11.98
N PHE A 15 2.40 15.92 10.76
CA PHE A 15 3.11 16.61 9.69
C PHE A 15 2.23 17.13 8.56
N LYS A 16 0.97 16.67 8.45
CA LYS A 16 0.04 17.06 7.35
C LYS A 16 0.74 17.03 5.98
N PRO A 17 1.35 15.90 5.60
CA PRO A 17 2.21 15.85 4.44
C PRO A 17 1.42 16.11 3.16
N LYS A 18 2.07 16.72 2.16
CA LYS A 18 1.49 16.87 0.81
C LYS A 18 1.48 15.57 0.03
N ALA A 19 2.40 14.66 0.35
CA ALA A 19 2.52 13.33 -0.21
C ALA A 19 3.15 12.42 0.86
N LEU A 20 2.65 11.21 0.98
CA LEU A 20 3.15 10.18 1.88
C LEU A 20 3.58 9.00 1.01
N ILE A 21 4.81 8.53 1.17
CA ILE A 21 5.33 7.39 0.40
C ILE A 21 5.83 6.36 1.41
N ASP A 22 5.31 5.14 1.35
CA ASP A 22 5.86 4.01 2.11
C ASP A 22 6.52 2.96 1.22
N ILE A 23 7.64 2.43 1.71
CA ILE A 23 8.45 1.44 1.01
C ILE A 23 8.72 0.30 1.97
N ALA A 24 8.23 -0.90 1.65
CA ALA A 24 8.33 -2.05 2.54
C ALA A 24 8.46 -3.37 1.80
N THR A 25 9.32 -4.26 2.31
CA THR A 25 9.39 -5.68 1.94
C THR A 25 8.23 -6.46 2.58
N LEU A 26 7.00 -6.09 2.20
CA LEU A 26 5.82 -6.34 3.02
C LEU A 26 5.20 -7.74 2.87
N THR A 27 5.26 -8.33 1.67
CA THR A 27 4.61 -9.61 1.39
C THR A 27 5.45 -10.50 0.50
N GLY A 28 5.44 -11.81 0.78
CA GLY A 28 5.90 -12.81 -0.18
C GLY A 28 4.97 -12.96 -1.39
N ALA A 29 3.74 -12.44 -1.31
CA ALA A 29 2.82 -12.46 -2.44
C ALA A 29 3.26 -11.53 -3.58
N CYS A 30 4.00 -10.46 -3.27
CA CYS A 30 4.58 -9.57 -4.27
C CYS A 30 5.58 -10.32 -5.17
N SER A 31 6.50 -11.10 -4.58
CA SER A 31 7.48 -11.85 -5.36
C SER A 31 6.85 -12.98 -6.18
N VAL A 32 5.76 -13.57 -5.71
CA VAL A 32 4.99 -14.55 -6.50
C VAL A 32 4.32 -13.89 -7.71
N ALA A 33 3.85 -12.64 -7.58
CA ALA A 33 3.12 -11.94 -8.64
C ALA A 33 4.04 -11.26 -9.67
N LEU A 34 5.12 -10.62 -9.21
CA LEU A 34 5.96 -9.73 -10.01
C LEU A 34 7.42 -10.17 -10.10
N GLY A 35 7.79 -11.29 -9.45
CA GLY A 35 9.17 -11.78 -9.43
C GLY A 35 10.11 -10.87 -8.62
N GLY A 36 11.34 -10.75 -9.10
CA GLY A 36 12.37 -9.83 -8.58
C GLY A 36 12.54 -8.58 -9.43
N GLU A 37 11.72 -8.40 -10.47
CA GLU A 37 11.94 -7.43 -11.52
C GLU A 37 11.13 -6.14 -11.36
N ALA A 38 10.04 -6.15 -10.58
CA ALA A 38 9.19 -4.98 -10.34
C ALA A 38 8.62 -4.93 -8.92
N MET A 39 8.41 -3.72 -8.42
CA MET A 39 7.73 -3.45 -7.15
C MET A 39 6.22 -3.29 -7.37
N ALA A 40 5.40 -3.86 -6.50
CA ALA A 40 3.97 -3.58 -6.49
C ALA A 40 3.71 -2.18 -5.89
N MET A 41 3.16 -1.28 -6.70
CA MET A 41 2.77 0.07 -6.30
C MET A 41 1.25 0.15 -6.10
N MET A 42 0.81 0.76 -5.01
CA MET A 42 -0.61 0.91 -4.66
C MET A 42 -0.77 2.25 -3.96
N GLY A 43 -1.79 3.02 -4.30
CA GLY A 43 -1.98 4.34 -3.71
C GLY A 43 -3.41 4.85 -3.82
N ASN A 44 -3.65 6.03 -3.23
CA ASN A 44 -4.94 6.72 -3.30
C ASN A 44 -4.90 8.02 -4.13
N ASP A 45 -3.75 8.31 -4.78
CA ASP A 45 -3.55 9.51 -5.60
C ASP A 45 -2.84 9.16 -6.91
N ASP A 46 -3.58 9.26 -8.03
CA ASP A 46 -3.08 8.87 -9.35
C ASP A 46 -1.91 9.76 -9.82
N ALA A 47 -1.94 11.05 -9.50
CA ALA A 47 -0.88 11.98 -9.89
C ALA A 47 0.46 11.66 -9.20
N LEU A 48 0.42 11.25 -7.92
CA LEU A 48 1.59 10.79 -7.19
C LEU A 48 2.10 9.44 -7.73
N MET A 49 1.21 8.50 -8.01
CA MET A 49 1.57 7.22 -8.62
C MET A 49 2.21 7.40 -10.00
N ASP A 50 1.70 8.30 -10.83
CA ASP A 50 2.27 8.58 -12.14
C ASP A 50 3.69 9.16 -12.05
N ARG A 51 3.93 10.06 -11.09
CA ARG A 51 5.28 10.61 -10.86
C ARG A 51 6.27 9.53 -10.44
N ILE A 52 5.84 8.56 -9.61
CA ILE A 52 6.68 7.43 -9.20
C ILE A 52 6.93 6.50 -10.39
N ARG A 53 5.90 6.24 -11.21
CA ARG A 53 6.03 5.44 -12.43
C ARG A 53 7.02 6.06 -13.41
N GLU A 54 6.93 7.36 -13.66
CA GLU A 54 7.89 8.08 -14.52
C GLU A 54 9.33 7.96 -13.98
N ALA A 55 9.53 8.22 -12.68
CA ALA A 55 10.84 8.07 -12.05
C ALA A 55 11.38 6.63 -12.15
N SER A 56 10.50 5.62 -12.03
CA SER A 56 10.87 4.21 -12.12
C SER A 56 11.41 3.82 -13.50
N GLU A 57 10.89 4.45 -14.57
CA GLU A 57 11.35 4.21 -15.94
C GLU A 57 12.72 4.88 -16.18
N GLU A 58 12.96 6.05 -15.58
CA GLU A 58 14.24 6.76 -15.68
C GLU A 58 15.36 6.05 -14.91
N THR A 59 15.06 5.47 -13.75
CA THR A 59 16.05 4.79 -12.90
C THR A 59 16.18 3.29 -13.18
N PHE A 60 15.28 2.73 -13.99
CA PHE A 60 15.16 1.30 -14.24
C PHE A 60 14.75 0.48 -12.99
N GLU A 61 14.17 1.14 -11.98
CA GLU A 61 13.63 0.52 -10.76
C GLU A 61 12.11 0.33 -10.89
N ARG A 62 11.70 -0.54 -11.80
CA ARG A 62 10.31 -0.65 -12.28
C ARG A 62 9.29 -0.84 -11.16
N VAL A 63 8.18 -0.13 -11.29
CA VAL A 63 6.97 -0.34 -10.48
C VAL A 63 5.82 -0.84 -11.35
N TRP A 64 4.90 -1.60 -10.76
CA TRP A 64 3.66 -2.00 -11.39
C TRP A 64 2.48 -1.64 -10.50
N GLN A 65 1.54 -0.87 -11.04
CA GLN A 65 0.36 -0.45 -10.30
C GLN A 65 -0.58 -1.65 -10.08
N MET A 66 -0.90 -1.91 -8.82
CA MET A 66 -1.86 -2.92 -8.40
C MET A 66 -3.18 -2.25 -7.99
N PRO A 67 -4.33 -2.91 -8.17
CA PRO A 67 -5.62 -2.33 -7.82
C PRO A 67 -5.79 -2.20 -6.30
N LEU A 68 -6.55 -1.20 -5.86
CA LEU A 68 -7.04 -1.03 -4.48
C LEU A 68 -8.56 -0.87 -4.43
N TYR A 69 -9.26 -1.80 -5.09
CA TYR A 69 -10.73 -1.81 -5.07
C TYR A 69 -11.28 -2.04 -3.66
N ASP A 70 -12.45 -1.48 -3.37
CA ASP A 70 -13.02 -1.50 -2.01
C ASP A 70 -13.40 -2.92 -1.55
N GLU A 71 -13.69 -3.83 -2.48
CA GLU A 71 -14.00 -5.23 -2.19
C GLU A 71 -12.84 -5.97 -1.51
N TYR A 72 -11.60 -5.52 -1.70
CA TYR A 72 -10.45 -6.11 -1.01
C TYR A 72 -10.48 -5.86 0.51
N LYS A 73 -11.25 -4.88 1.00
CA LYS A 73 -11.45 -4.62 2.43
C LYS A 73 -12.17 -5.77 3.13
N GLU A 74 -13.00 -6.53 2.42
CA GLU A 74 -13.68 -7.72 2.95
C GLU A 74 -12.70 -8.76 3.48
N TYR A 75 -11.51 -8.86 2.88
CA TYR A 75 -10.46 -9.75 3.37
C TYR A 75 -9.97 -9.39 4.78
N LEU A 76 -10.09 -8.12 5.19
CA LEU A 76 -9.58 -7.61 6.46
C LEU A 76 -10.64 -7.41 7.54
N LYS A 77 -11.89 -7.83 7.31
CA LYS A 77 -12.94 -7.83 8.35
C LYS A 77 -12.56 -8.73 9.52
N SER A 78 -12.82 -8.24 10.72
CA SER A 78 -12.58 -8.94 11.98
C SER A 78 -13.89 -8.99 12.77
N ASP A 79 -14.14 -10.10 13.45
CA ASP A 79 -15.34 -10.29 14.30
C ASP A 79 -15.19 -9.62 15.66
N THR A 80 -14.01 -9.09 15.99
CA THR A 80 -13.67 -8.59 17.34
C THR A 80 -13.04 -7.19 17.33
N ALA A 81 -12.32 -6.84 16.27
CA ALA A 81 -11.63 -5.56 16.14
C ALA A 81 -12.09 -4.85 14.86
N ASP A 82 -11.72 -3.59 14.69
CA ASP A 82 -12.07 -2.83 13.48
C ASP A 82 -11.50 -3.50 12.21
N LEU A 83 -10.26 -4.00 12.30
CA LEU A 83 -9.52 -4.64 11.20
C LEU A 83 -8.67 -5.79 11.74
N LYS A 84 -8.55 -6.88 10.97
CA LYS A 84 -7.46 -7.85 11.15
C LYS A 84 -6.30 -7.52 10.23
N ASN A 85 -5.09 -7.86 10.65
CA ASN A 85 -3.87 -7.55 9.90
C ASN A 85 -3.57 -8.51 8.74
N SER A 86 -4.31 -9.62 8.60
CA SER A 86 -4.09 -10.63 7.57
C SER A 86 -5.38 -11.00 6.85
N GLY A 87 -5.33 -10.98 5.51
CA GLY A 87 -6.45 -11.32 4.63
C GLY A 87 -6.52 -12.80 4.20
N GLY A 88 -5.63 -13.65 4.73
CA GLY A 88 -5.44 -15.01 4.24
C GLY A 88 -4.68 -15.06 2.91
N ARG A 89 -4.72 -16.21 2.22
CA ARG A 89 -3.90 -16.45 1.02
C ARG A 89 -4.39 -15.70 -0.22
N LYS A 90 -5.71 -15.69 -0.46
CA LYS A 90 -6.32 -15.06 -1.64
C LYS A 90 -6.26 -13.54 -1.52
N GLY A 91 -5.78 -12.86 -2.56
CA GLY A 91 -5.68 -11.40 -2.55
C GLY A 91 -4.66 -10.84 -1.56
N SER A 92 -3.76 -11.67 -1.01
CA SER A 92 -2.82 -11.30 0.04
C SER A 92 -1.91 -10.11 -0.29
N LEU A 93 -1.50 -9.98 -1.56
CA LEU A 93 -0.74 -8.83 -2.07
C LEU A 93 -1.52 -7.53 -1.91
N VAL A 94 -2.72 -7.47 -2.50
CA VAL A 94 -3.56 -6.26 -2.49
C VAL A 94 -4.07 -5.96 -1.08
N ALA A 95 -4.51 -6.97 -0.34
CA ALA A 95 -4.95 -6.82 1.05
C ALA A 95 -3.83 -6.27 1.97
N ALA A 96 -2.56 -6.40 1.58
CA ALA A 96 -1.45 -5.78 2.29
C ALA A 96 -1.33 -4.28 2.06
N GLY A 97 -1.80 -3.75 0.92
CA GLY A 97 -1.93 -2.33 0.64
C GLY A 97 -3.22 -1.73 1.20
N VAL A 98 -4.31 -2.50 1.28
CA VAL A 98 -5.56 -2.04 1.92
C VAL A 98 -5.36 -1.76 3.41
N PHE A 99 -4.57 -2.57 4.13
CA PHE A 99 -4.33 -2.35 5.56
C PHE A 99 -3.75 -0.95 5.87
N PRO A 100 -2.60 -0.52 5.29
CA PRO A 100 -2.06 0.82 5.52
C PRO A 100 -2.95 1.95 4.97
N LYS A 101 -3.74 1.72 3.92
CA LYS A 101 -4.72 2.69 3.38
C LYS A 101 -5.67 3.23 4.47
N GLU A 102 -6.04 2.41 5.44
CA GLU A 102 -6.93 2.78 6.54
C GLU A 102 -6.30 3.79 7.53
N PHE A 103 -4.98 3.98 7.49
CA PHE A 103 -4.24 4.85 8.40
C PHE A 103 -3.81 6.18 7.76
N VAL A 104 -4.02 6.35 6.46
CA VAL A 104 -3.59 7.56 5.72
C VAL A 104 -4.70 8.60 5.52
N GLY A 105 -5.96 8.24 5.80
CA GLY A 105 -7.10 9.14 5.61
C GLY A 105 -7.22 9.65 4.17
N SER A 106 -7.33 10.96 4.00
CA SER A 106 -7.40 11.62 2.68
C SER A 106 -6.06 12.18 2.19
N THR A 107 -4.95 11.86 2.88
CA THR A 107 -3.63 12.30 2.46
C THR A 107 -3.19 11.55 1.19
N PRO A 108 -2.68 12.24 0.15
CA PRO A 108 -2.10 11.59 -1.02
C PRO A 108 -1.00 10.61 -0.63
N TRP A 109 -1.17 9.35 -0.99
CA TRP A 109 -0.37 8.23 -0.50
C TRP A 109 -0.10 7.21 -1.60
N VAL A 110 1.13 6.68 -1.60
CA VAL A 110 1.62 5.55 -2.41
C VAL A 110 2.53 4.66 -1.58
#